data_AF-A0A932XYJ1-F1
#
_entry.id   AF-A0A932XYJ1-F1
#
_cell.length_a   1.000
_cell.length_b   1.000
_cell.length_c   1.000
_cell.angle_alpha   90.00
_cell.angle_beta   90.00
_cell.angle_gamma   90.00
#
_symmetry.space_group_name_H-M   'P 1'
#
loop_
_entity.id
_entity.type
_entity.pdbx_description
1 polymer ?
#
loop_
_entity_poly.entity_id
_entity_poly.type
_entity_poly.pdbx_seq_one_letter_code
_entity_poly.pdbx_strand_id
1 'polypeptide(L)'
;MDPRERGQNLGPQPKDNIVGTEFDFGGIRERIVTRDDFPLERARQVLKGETIAVAGYGVQGPAQALNLRGNGFNVIVGQRAGSTFEKAVQDGWVPGRNL
;
A
#
# COMPACT_ATOMS: atom_id res chain seq x y z
N MET A 1 24.86 -2.70 19.53
CA MET A 1 23.54 -3.22 19.08
C MET A 1 23.17 -2.51 17.80
N ASP A 2 22.96 -3.25 16.70
CA ASP A 2 22.62 -2.69 15.39
C ASP A 2 21.13 -2.26 15.38
N PRO A 3 20.79 -1.04 14.92
CA PRO A 3 19.40 -0.60 14.73
C PRO A 3 18.56 -1.52 13.83
N ARG A 4 19.18 -2.35 12.98
CA ARG A 4 18.53 -3.32 12.09
C ARG A 4 18.03 -4.59 12.80
N GLU A 5 18.42 -4.80 14.06
CA GLU A 5 18.03 -6.00 14.83
C GLU A 5 16.82 -5.74 15.75
N ARG A 6 16.26 -4.53 15.77
CA ARG A 6 15.18 -4.12 16.72
C ARG A 6 13.75 -4.28 16.21
N GLY A 7 13.50 -5.10 15.19
CA GLY A 7 12.17 -5.18 14.60
C GLY A 7 11.82 -6.52 14.01
N GLN A 8 11.81 -7.59 14.81
CA GLN A 8 11.17 -8.85 14.42
C GLN A 8 10.52 -9.54 15.62
N ASN A 9 9.33 -9.05 16.01
CA ASN A 9 8.33 -9.92 16.62
C ASN A 9 6.94 -9.48 16.16
N LEU A 10 6.71 -9.63 14.85
CA LEU A 10 5.36 -9.72 14.33
C LEU A 10 4.92 -11.15 14.66
N GLY A 11 3.83 -11.30 15.42
CA GLY A 11 3.27 -12.60 15.78
C GLY A 11 3.01 -13.50 14.56
N PRO A 12 2.51 -14.73 14.76
CA PRO A 12 2.34 -15.69 13.67
C PRO A 12 1.58 -15.06 12.50
N GLN A 13 2.30 -14.80 11.41
CA GLN A 13 1.70 -14.33 10.17
C GLN A 13 0.79 -15.46 9.66
N PRO A 14 -0.48 -15.20 9.33
CA PRO A 14 -1.32 -16.23 8.73
C PRO A 14 -0.61 -16.74 7.46
N LYS A 15 -0.28 -18.03 7.45
CA LYS A 15 0.34 -18.72 6.31
C LYS A 15 -0.72 -18.97 5.24
N ASP A 16 -1.36 -17.91 4.76
CA ASP A 16 -2.26 -18.02 3.62
C ASP A 16 -1.40 -17.91 2.36
N ASN A 17 -0.80 -19.04 1.98
CA ASN A 17 0.04 -19.20 0.80
C ASN A 17 -0.49 -18.35 -0.37
N ILE A 18 0.22 -17.27 -0.70
CA ILE A 18 0.04 -16.60 -1.99
C ILE A 18 0.57 -17.59 -3.02
N VAL A 19 -0.34 -18.30 -3.68
CA VAL A 19 0.01 -19.20 -4.78
C VAL A 19 0.25 -18.30 -5.98
N GLY A 20 1.50 -17.98 -6.27
CA GLY A 20 1.86 -17.30 -7.52
C GLY A 20 1.99 -18.32 -8.65
N THR A 21 1.68 -17.88 -9.87
CA THR A 21 1.86 -18.68 -11.09
C THR A 21 3.32 -18.53 -11.58
N GLU A 22 3.95 -19.64 -11.97
CA GLU A 22 5.31 -19.63 -12.54
C GLU A 22 5.25 -19.32 -14.04
N PHE A 23 5.99 -18.30 -14.47
CA PHE A 23 6.11 -17.90 -15.88
C PHE A 23 7.55 -18.09 -16.35
N ASP A 24 7.70 -18.46 -17.61
CA ASP A 24 9.01 -18.56 -18.27
C ASP A 24 9.23 -17.32 -19.15
N PHE A 25 10.28 -16.55 -18.81
CA PHE A 25 10.74 -15.40 -19.57
C PHE A 25 12.09 -15.70 -20.22
N GLY A 26 12.05 -16.37 -21.37
CA GLY A 26 13.26 -16.68 -22.16
C GLY A 26 14.22 -17.65 -21.46
N GLY A 27 13.67 -18.63 -20.72
CA GLY A 27 14.40 -19.64 -19.95
C GLY A 27 14.57 -19.29 -18.46
N ILE A 28 14.19 -18.08 -18.04
CA ILE A 28 14.18 -17.68 -16.62
C ILE A 28 12.78 -17.90 -16.07
N ARG A 29 12.64 -18.77 -15.07
CA ARG A 29 11.36 -19.02 -14.39
C ARG A 29 11.19 -18.05 -13.23
N GLU A 30 10.11 -17.28 -13.26
CA GLU A 30 9.75 -16.34 -12.20
C GLU A 30 8.33 -16.60 -11.69
N ARG A 31 8.16 -16.43 -10.38
CA ARG A 31 6.85 -16.47 -9.73
C ARG A 31 6.16 -15.13 -9.82
N ILE A 32 5.03 -15.09 -10.51
CA ILE A 32 4.20 -13.90 -10.68
C ILE A 32 2.89 -14.07 -9.92
N VAL A 33 2.49 -13.05 -9.16
CA VAL A 33 1.19 -12.99 -8.50
C VAL A 33 0.25 -12.20 -9.41
N THR A 34 -0.79 -12.85 -9.87
CA THR A 34 -1.83 -12.25 -10.71
C THR A 34 -3.00 -11.76 -9.87
N ARG A 35 -3.95 -11.09 -10.53
CA ARG A 35 -5.19 -10.64 -9.88
C ARG A 35 -6.05 -11.80 -9.38
N ASP A 36 -5.99 -12.96 -10.04
CA ASP A 36 -6.75 -14.14 -9.63
C ASP A 36 -6.14 -14.79 -8.38
N ASP A 37 -4.81 -14.72 -8.23
CA ASP A 37 -4.07 -15.22 -7.07
C ASP A 37 -4.31 -14.36 -5.81
N PHE A 38 -4.48 -13.03 -5.99
CA PHE A 38 -4.74 -12.08 -4.91
C PHE A 38 -5.79 -11.04 -5.32
N PRO A 39 -7.09 -11.40 -5.29
CA PRO A 39 -8.15 -10.51 -5.72
C PRO A 39 -8.31 -9.33 -4.75
N LEU A 40 -8.90 -8.23 -5.26
CA LEU A 40 -9.12 -7.02 -4.48
C LEU A 40 -9.92 -7.25 -3.18
N GLU A 41 -10.91 -8.15 -3.21
CA GLU A 41 -11.68 -8.50 -2.01
C GLU A 41 -10.80 -9.08 -0.90
N ARG A 42 -9.86 -9.96 -1.28
CA ARG A 42 -8.89 -10.52 -0.34
C ARG A 42 -7.99 -9.42 0.22
N ALA A 43 -7.50 -8.52 -0.64
CA ALA A 43 -6.71 -7.38 -0.20
C ALA A 43 -7.44 -6.51 0.83
N ARG A 44 -8.74 -6.24 0.60
CA ARG A 44 -9.59 -5.51 1.55
C ARG A 44 -9.79 -6.24 2.86
N GLN A 45 -9.95 -7.57 2.82
CA GLN A 45 -10.07 -8.38 4.03
C GLN A 45 -8.78 -8.40 4.85
N VAL A 46 -7.63 -8.54 4.19
CA VAL A 46 -6.31 -8.53 4.84
C VAL A 46 -6.03 -7.21 5.54
N LEU A 47 -6.38 -6.08 4.90
CA LEU A 47 -6.17 -4.74 5.46
C LEU A 47 -7.42 -4.18 6.15
N LYS A 48 -8.38 -5.05 6.52
CA LYS A 48 -9.63 -4.62 7.15
C LYS A 48 -9.34 -4.02 8.52
N GLY A 49 -9.73 -2.77 8.72
CA GLY A 49 -9.54 -2.04 9.96
C GLY A 49 -8.16 -1.37 10.09
N GLU A 50 -7.25 -1.63 9.15
CA GLU A 50 -5.95 -0.97 9.10
C GLU A 50 -6.06 0.41 8.44
N THR A 51 -5.13 1.31 8.79
CA THR A 51 -4.98 2.61 8.14
C THR A 51 -3.68 2.66 7.35
N ILE A 52 -3.77 2.96 6.05
CA ILE A 52 -2.60 3.08 5.18
C ILE A 52 -2.17 4.54 5.15
N ALA A 53 -0.94 4.82 5.59
CA ALA A 53 -0.35 6.16 5.49
C ALA A 53 0.52 6.28 4.23
N VAL A 54 0.19 7.24 3.36
CA VAL A 54 1.03 7.64 2.22
C VAL A 54 1.84 8.86 2.63
N ALA A 55 3.13 8.67 2.89
CA ALA A 55 4.05 9.73 3.28
C ALA A 55 4.61 10.43 2.04
N GLY A 56 4.13 11.64 1.78
CA GLY A 56 4.52 12.46 0.64
C GLY A 56 3.53 12.39 -0.54
N TYR A 57 3.31 13.54 -1.16
CA TYR A 57 2.32 13.74 -2.22
C TYR A 57 2.92 14.32 -3.51
N GLY A 58 4.10 13.78 -3.89
CA GLY A 58 4.82 14.16 -5.12
C GLY A 58 4.23 13.55 -6.39
N VAL A 59 5.05 12.86 -7.19
CA VAL A 59 4.61 12.21 -8.44
C VAL A 59 3.85 10.91 -8.17
N GLN A 60 4.39 10.05 -7.28
CA GLN A 60 3.80 8.74 -6.99
C GLN A 60 2.70 8.78 -5.94
N GLY A 61 2.80 9.71 -4.97
CA GLY A 61 1.85 9.84 -3.86
C GLY A 61 0.38 9.95 -4.30
N PRO A 62 0.01 10.86 -5.22
CA PRO A 62 -1.36 10.97 -5.72
C PRO A 62 -1.84 9.68 -6.37
N ALA A 63 -1.04 9.08 -7.26
CA ALA A 63 -1.41 7.86 -7.97
C ALA A 63 -1.70 6.71 -6.99
N GLN A 64 -0.81 6.48 -6.01
CA GLN A 64 -0.99 5.40 -5.03
C GLN A 64 -2.16 5.69 -4.08
N ALA A 65 -2.22 6.89 -3.50
CA ALA A 65 -3.23 7.24 -2.50
C ALA A 65 -4.64 7.24 -3.08
N LEU A 66 -4.83 7.79 -4.29
CA LEU A 66 -6.14 7.82 -4.95
C LEU A 66 -6.56 6.43 -5.42
N ASN A 67 -5.64 5.60 -5.94
CA ASN A 67 -5.96 4.22 -6.30
C ASN A 67 -6.39 3.40 -5.07
N LEU A 68 -5.70 3.55 -3.94
CA LEU A 68 -6.08 2.88 -2.70
C LEU A 68 -7.44 3.39 -2.18
N ARG A 69 -7.62 4.71 -2.11
CA ARG A 69 -8.89 5.34 -1.68
C ARG A 69 -10.06 4.89 -2.58
N GLY A 70 -9.88 4.90 -3.90
CA GLY A 70 -10.88 4.49 -4.87
C GLY A 70 -11.25 3.01 -4.80
N ASN A 71 -10.35 2.16 -4.31
CA ASN A 71 -10.62 0.73 -4.10
C ASN A 71 -11.21 0.40 -2.72
N GLY A 72 -11.49 1.41 -1.90
CA GLY A 72 -12.18 1.26 -0.60
C GLY A 72 -11.25 1.02 0.59
N PHE A 73 -9.94 1.31 0.46
CA PHE A 73 -9.03 1.26 1.59
C PHE A 73 -9.12 2.54 2.44
N ASN A 74 -8.88 2.41 3.74
CA ASN A 74 -8.75 3.56 4.63
C ASN A 74 -7.34 4.16 4.48
N VAL A 75 -7.25 5.32 3.86
CA VAL A 75 -5.98 5.98 3.50
C VAL A 75 -5.91 7.36 4.13
N ILE A 76 -4.73 7.70 4.63
CA ILE A 76 -4.37 9.06 5.03
C ILE A 76 -3.09 9.49 4.29
N VAL A 77 -2.94 10.78 4.03
CA VAL A 77 -1.73 11.35 3.44
C VAL A 77 -0.99 12.13 4.52
N GLY A 78 0.33 11.95 4.60
CA GLY A 78 1.19 12.80 5.42
C GLY A 78 2.03 13.69 4.51
N GLN A 79 1.76 14.99 4.48
CA GLN A 79 2.49 15.94 3.62
C GLN A 79 2.83 17.23 4.38
N ARG A 80 4.08 17.68 4.25
CA ARG A 80 4.50 18.98 4.79
C ARG A 80 3.88 20.11 3.99
N ALA A 81 3.59 21.24 4.64
CA ALA A 81 3.10 22.45 4.00
C ALA A 81 4.02 22.87 2.83
N GLY A 82 3.41 23.25 1.71
CA GLY A 82 4.09 23.57 0.45
C GLY A 82 3.21 23.26 -0.76
N SER A 83 3.78 23.34 -1.97
CA SER A 83 3.01 23.20 -3.22
C SER A 83 2.30 21.84 -3.38
N THR A 84 2.92 20.75 -2.92
CA THR A 84 2.30 19.40 -2.98
C THR A 84 1.25 19.18 -1.90
N PHE A 85 1.23 19.99 -0.84
CA PHE A 85 0.17 19.99 0.15
C PHE A 85 -1.13 20.53 -0.45
N GLU A 86 -1.05 21.66 -1.15
CA GLU A 86 -2.20 22.26 -1.84
C GLU A 86 -2.79 21.31 -2.89
N LYS A 87 -1.91 20.60 -3.61
CA LYS A 87 -2.34 19.53 -4.52
C LYS A 87 -3.12 18.42 -3.80
N ALA A 88 -2.67 17.99 -2.62
CA ALA A 88 -3.42 17.01 -1.83
C ALA A 88 -4.80 17.55 -1.41
N VAL A 89 -4.87 18.82 -1.01
CA VAL A 89 -6.16 19.45 -0.70
C VAL A 89 -7.09 19.48 -1.91
N GLN A 90 -6.57 19.81 -3.10
CA GLN A 90 -7.33 19.82 -4.37
C GLN A 90 -7.85 18.41 -4.74
N ASP A 91 -7.08 17.37 -4.47
CA ASP A 91 -7.49 15.96 -4.68
C ASP A 91 -8.47 15.43 -3.60
N GLY A 92 -8.90 16.31 -2.69
CA GLY A 92 -9.94 16.05 -1.68
C GLY A 92 -9.42 15.49 -0.37
N TRP A 93 -8.12 15.63 -0.07
CA TRP A 93 -7.57 15.34 1.25
C TRP A 93 -7.80 16.53 2.19
N VAL A 94 -8.16 16.27 3.44
CA VAL A 94 -8.64 17.28 4.41
C VAL A 94 -7.63 17.41 5.55
N PRO A 95 -6.99 18.60 5.70
CA PRO A 95 -6.04 18.86 6.78
C PRO A 95 -6.62 18.56 8.17
N GLY A 96 -5.86 17.84 8.99
CA GLY A 96 -6.26 17.48 10.36
C GLY A 96 -7.27 16.34 10.46
N ARG A 97 -7.67 15.75 9.32
CA ARG A 97 -8.52 14.55 9.28
C ARG A 97 -7.84 13.40 8.57
N ASN A 98 -7.40 13.62 7.32
CA ASN A 98 -6.70 12.61 6.51
C ASN A 98 -5.56 13.22 5.66
N LEU A 99 -5.09 14.43 6.05
CA LEU A 99 -3.93 15.14 5.54
C LEU A 99 -3.18 15.85 6.68
#